data_AF-Q30XT6-F1
#
_entry.id   AF-Q30XT6-F1
#
_cell.length_a   1.000
_cell.length_b   1.000
_cell.length_c   1.000
_cell.angle_alpha   90.00
_cell.angle_beta   90.00
_cell.angle_gamma   90.00
#
_symmetry.space_group_name_H-M   'P 1'
#
loop_
_entity.id
_entity.type
_entity.pdbx_description
1 polymer ?
#
loop_
_entity_poly.entity_id
_entity_poly.type
_entity_poly.pdbx_seq_one_letter_code
_entity_poly.pdbx_strand_id
1 'polypeptide(L)'
;MSAQENSAPFLRIPPWLRTRIPCNRTYTATRELIGDLNLHTVCQSAKCPNMFECFSSRTATFLILGGTCTRNCAFCNIEPGDVLPPDAGEPQRVALAAARLELKHVVITSVTRDDLPDGGAAHFAATIQAVRSRLPRCTVEVLIPDFQGDAAALQTVLQARPDVLNHNVETPPAHYSRIRPQADYSQSLELLRRARAAGFTVKSGLMTGLGETDAEVLGVIDDLCATGCNIVTVGQYMRPSRRHPAVQRYVHPDMFEEYAAYGRARGIPHMFCAPLVRSSYNASMFVQEKN
;
A
#
# COMPACT_ATOMS: atom_id res chain seq x y z
N MET A 1 13.34 -14.86 17.80
CA MET A 1 13.58 -16.11 17.04
C MET A 1 13.91 -15.72 15.61
N SER A 2 15.11 -16.01 15.12
CA SER A 2 15.47 -15.75 13.72
C SER A 2 14.52 -16.55 12.83
N ALA A 3 13.72 -15.88 12.01
CA ALA A 3 12.91 -16.55 11.00
C ALA A 3 13.81 -17.48 10.18
N GLN A 4 13.47 -18.78 10.13
CA GLN A 4 14.24 -19.76 9.35
C GLN A 4 14.38 -19.24 7.92
N GLU A 5 15.62 -19.15 7.43
CA GLU A 5 15.86 -18.74 6.06
C GLU A 5 15.19 -19.73 5.12
N ASN A 6 14.33 -19.24 4.22
CA ASN A 6 13.70 -20.09 3.23
C ASN A 6 14.74 -20.40 2.15
N SER A 7 15.22 -21.65 2.17
CA SER A 7 16.32 -22.20 1.35
C SER A 7 15.98 -22.37 -0.13
N ALA A 8 14.72 -22.14 -0.54
CA ALA A 8 14.33 -22.23 -1.94
C ALA A 8 15.12 -21.22 -2.80
N PRO A 9 15.69 -21.67 -3.94
CA PRO A 9 16.48 -20.82 -4.82
C PRO A 9 15.63 -19.68 -5.39
N PHE A 10 16.27 -18.54 -5.67
CA PHE A 10 15.60 -17.46 -6.38
C PHE A 10 15.28 -17.91 -7.81
N LEU A 11 14.01 -17.85 -8.20
CA LEU A 11 13.62 -17.94 -9.60
C LEU A 11 14.28 -16.80 -10.37
N ARG A 12 14.84 -17.11 -11.55
CA ARG A 12 15.47 -16.11 -12.42
C ARG A 12 14.48 -15.00 -12.78
N ILE A 13 14.79 -13.76 -12.41
CA ILE A 13 13.93 -12.61 -12.71
C ILE A 13 13.81 -12.46 -14.24
N PRO A 14 12.59 -12.55 -14.79
CA PRO A 14 12.36 -12.44 -16.22
C PRO A 14 12.61 -11.01 -16.71
N PRO A 15 12.85 -10.80 -18.01
CA PRO A 15 13.20 -9.48 -18.55
C PRO A 15 12.20 -8.37 -18.23
N TRP A 16 10.89 -8.67 -18.22
CA TRP A 16 9.81 -7.69 -17.97
C TRP A 16 9.73 -7.18 -16.52
N LEU A 17 10.45 -7.81 -15.58
CA LEU A 17 10.52 -7.38 -14.17
C LEU A 17 11.81 -6.62 -13.83
N ARG A 18 12.72 -6.46 -14.81
CA ARG A 18 13.97 -5.73 -14.58
C ARG A 18 13.72 -4.24 -14.68
N THR A 19 13.93 -3.52 -13.58
CA THR A 19 13.89 -2.06 -13.55
C THR A 19 15.25 -1.47 -13.87
N ARG A 20 15.26 -0.28 -14.49
CA ARG A 20 16.47 0.53 -14.59
C ARG A 20 16.61 1.36 -13.33
N ILE A 21 17.82 1.50 -12.81
CA ILE A 21 18.12 2.38 -11.68
C ILE A 21 18.45 3.76 -12.27
N PRO A 22 17.54 4.75 -12.19
CA PRO A 22 17.89 6.12 -12.53
C PRO A 22 18.96 6.64 -11.56
N CYS A 23 20.08 7.10 -12.11
CA CYS A 23 21.06 7.92 -11.40
C CYS A 23 20.74 9.39 -11.71
N ASN A 24 19.95 10.04 -10.85
CA ASN A 24 19.73 11.48 -10.96
C ASN A 24 19.82 12.19 -9.60
N ARG A 25 20.10 13.50 -9.63
CA ARG A 25 20.22 14.32 -8.41
C ARG A 25 18.90 14.39 -7.62
N THR A 26 17.76 14.25 -8.30
CA THR A 26 16.42 14.28 -7.69
C THR A 26 16.19 13.12 -6.73
N TYR A 27 16.70 11.92 -7.05
CA TYR A 27 16.65 10.77 -6.15
C TYR A 27 17.32 11.08 -4.82
N THR A 28 18.56 11.61 -4.87
CA THR A 28 19.34 11.96 -3.69
C THR A 28 18.63 13.05 -2.88
N ALA A 29 18.15 14.10 -3.54
CA ALA A 29 17.43 15.20 -2.87
C ALA A 29 16.15 14.72 -2.17
N THR A 30 15.37 13.85 -2.81
CA THR A 30 14.16 13.27 -2.18
C THR A 30 14.53 12.42 -0.97
N ARG A 31 15.56 11.57 -1.09
CA ARG A 31 16.03 10.71 0.00
C ARG A 31 16.56 11.54 1.20
N GLU A 32 17.35 12.57 0.93
CA GLU A 32 17.89 13.47 1.95
C GLU A 32 16.76 14.21 2.66
N LEU A 33 15.80 14.76 1.92
CA LEU A 33 14.64 15.43 2.50
C LEU A 33 13.85 14.53 3.47
N ILE A 34 13.63 13.27 3.09
CA ILE A 34 12.95 12.28 3.95
C ILE A 34 13.75 12.04 5.23
N GLY A 35 15.08 11.89 5.12
CA GLY A 35 15.98 11.72 6.26
C GLY A 35 16.02 12.94 7.19
N ASP A 36 16.18 14.14 6.61
CA ASP A 36 16.24 15.41 7.35
C ASP A 36 14.97 15.70 8.15
N LEU A 37 13.82 15.26 7.64
CA LEU A 37 12.53 15.39 8.31
C LEU A 37 12.22 14.22 9.24
N ASN A 38 13.15 13.28 9.44
CA ASN A 38 12.96 12.08 10.25
C ASN A 38 11.64 11.38 9.93
N LEU A 39 11.42 11.10 8.65
CA LEU A 39 10.23 10.42 8.13
C LEU A 39 10.60 9.03 7.60
N HIS A 40 9.64 8.11 7.67
CA HIS A 40 9.75 6.84 7.00
C HIS A 40 8.94 6.84 5.69
N THR A 41 9.39 6.03 4.73
CA THR A 41 8.63 5.74 3.52
C THR A 41 8.50 4.23 3.38
N VAL A 42 7.33 3.76 2.94
CA VAL A 42 7.16 2.34 2.60
C VAL A 42 8.06 1.97 1.42
N CYS A 43 8.43 2.94 0.58
CA CYS A 43 9.37 2.78 -0.52
C CYS A 43 10.72 2.21 -0.02
N GLN A 44 11.26 2.79 1.06
CA GLN A 44 12.50 2.35 1.69
C GLN A 44 12.29 1.11 2.54
N SER A 45 11.33 1.14 3.48
CA SER A 45 11.13 0.06 4.46
C SER A 45 10.72 -1.27 3.80
N ALA A 46 9.90 -1.23 2.75
CA ALA A 46 9.47 -2.42 2.02
C ALA A 46 10.41 -2.81 0.86
N LYS A 47 11.53 -2.09 0.66
CA LYS A 47 12.47 -2.27 -0.47
C LYS A 47 11.76 -2.29 -1.83
N CYS A 48 10.97 -1.26 -2.11
CA CYS A 48 10.21 -1.18 -3.34
C CYS A 48 11.13 -1.09 -4.58
N PRO A 49 10.94 -1.94 -5.61
CA PRO A 49 11.74 -1.89 -6.83
C PRO A 49 11.53 -0.59 -7.63
N ASN A 50 10.40 0.10 -7.42
CA ASN A 50 10.06 1.36 -8.09
C ASN A 50 10.62 2.59 -7.35
N MET A 51 11.28 2.41 -6.19
CA MET A 51 11.73 3.53 -5.34
C MET A 51 12.62 4.50 -6.12
N PHE A 52 13.53 3.99 -6.95
CA PHE A 52 14.42 4.84 -7.73
C PHE A 52 13.64 5.73 -8.71
N GLU A 53 12.69 5.16 -9.45
CA GLU A 53 11.83 5.90 -10.38
C GLU A 53 10.96 6.93 -9.65
N CYS A 54 10.26 6.52 -8.58
CA CYS A 54 9.36 7.40 -7.84
C CYS A 54 10.13 8.58 -7.21
N PHE A 55 11.26 8.33 -6.55
CA PHE A 55 12.06 9.38 -5.92
C PHE A 55 12.71 10.28 -6.97
N SER A 56 13.11 9.73 -8.11
CA SER A 56 13.57 10.50 -9.26
C SER A 56 12.51 11.44 -9.83
N SER A 57 11.23 11.13 -9.60
CA SER A 57 10.05 11.93 -9.97
C SER A 57 9.45 12.70 -8.78
N ARG A 58 10.23 12.97 -7.73
CA ARG A 58 9.82 13.69 -6.50
C ARG A 58 8.60 13.08 -5.80
N THR A 59 8.35 11.78 -5.96
CA THR A 59 7.19 11.08 -5.40
C THR A 59 7.63 10.11 -4.31
N ALA A 60 6.91 10.10 -3.18
CA ALA A 60 7.12 9.15 -2.09
C ALA A 60 5.78 8.77 -1.44
N THR A 61 5.73 7.58 -0.84
CA THR A 61 4.61 7.14 0.00
C THR A 61 5.07 7.11 1.44
N PHE A 62 4.48 7.99 2.25
CA PHE A 62 4.87 8.18 3.64
C PHE A 62 4.36 7.01 4.49
N LEU A 63 5.26 6.46 5.33
CA LEU A 63 4.94 5.45 6.32
C LEU A 63 4.92 6.13 7.69
N ILE A 64 3.72 6.38 8.22
CA ILE A 64 3.54 6.99 9.55
C ILE A 64 3.53 5.92 10.64
N LEU A 65 3.59 6.37 11.90
CA LEU A 65 3.60 5.54 13.11
C LEU A 65 4.86 4.69 13.27
N GLY A 66 5.95 5.10 12.61
CA GLY A 66 7.28 4.49 12.71
C GLY A 66 7.61 3.45 11.64
N GLY A 67 8.77 2.82 11.78
CA GLY A 67 9.31 1.81 10.86
C GLY A 67 9.16 0.35 11.33
N THR A 68 8.51 0.11 12.48
CA THR A 68 8.36 -1.21 13.11
C THR A 68 6.87 -1.53 13.25
N CYS A 69 6.47 -2.77 12.96
CA CYS A 69 5.07 -3.18 12.93
C CYS A 69 4.70 -4.12 14.09
N THR A 70 3.47 -4.02 14.61
CA THR A 70 2.93 -5.01 15.56
C THR A 70 2.55 -6.34 14.91
N ARG A 71 2.57 -6.41 13.57
CA ARG A 71 2.25 -7.59 12.77
C ARG A 71 3.40 -8.06 11.91
N ASN A 72 3.37 -9.34 11.52
CA ASN A 72 4.46 -10.02 10.82
C ASN A 72 4.05 -10.63 9.46
N CYS A 73 3.26 -9.91 8.65
CA CYS A 73 2.86 -10.35 7.31
C CYS A 73 4.06 -10.89 6.51
N ALA A 74 4.00 -12.15 6.08
CA ALA A 74 5.17 -12.89 5.60
C ALA A 74 5.80 -12.29 4.33
N PHE A 75 5.03 -11.57 3.52
CA PHE A 75 5.51 -10.91 2.31
C PHE A 75 6.21 -9.55 2.58
N CYS A 76 6.01 -8.97 3.76
CA CYS A 76 6.37 -7.59 4.06
C CYS A 76 7.78 -7.49 4.67
N ASN A 77 8.58 -6.54 4.19
CA ASN A 77 9.94 -6.30 4.69
C ASN A 77 10.02 -5.25 5.81
N ILE A 78 8.88 -4.72 6.27
CA ILE A 78 8.84 -3.92 7.50
C ILE A 78 9.03 -4.88 8.67
N GLU A 79 10.05 -4.63 9.49
CA GLU A 79 10.42 -5.55 10.57
C GLU A 79 9.34 -5.50 11.68
N PRO A 80 8.84 -6.66 12.14
CA PRO A 80 8.00 -6.72 13.32
C PRO A 80 8.83 -6.51 14.60
N GLY A 81 8.23 -5.93 15.63
CA GLY A 81 8.92 -5.76 16.92
C GLY A 81 8.27 -4.74 17.85
N ASP A 82 9.04 -4.31 18.84
CA ASP A 82 8.60 -3.31 19.81
C ASP A 82 8.46 -1.94 19.14
N VAL A 83 7.29 -1.34 19.28
CA VAL A 83 6.94 -0.05 18.67
C VAL A 83 7.17 1.09 19.66
N LEU A 84 7.51 2.26 19.12
CA LEU A 84 7.65 3.49 19.90
C LEU A 84 6.31 4.24 20.00
N PRO A 85 6.12 5.10 21.03
CA PRO A 85 4.98 6.01 21.08
C PRO A 85 4.88 6.86 19.80
N PRO A 86 3.67 7.13 19.27
CA PRO A 86 3.49 8.00 18.11
C PRO A 86 4.11 9.39 18.33
N ASP A 87 4.86 9.88 17.34
CA ASP A 87 5.44 11.22 17.36
C ASP A 87 4.39 12.26 16.94
N ALA A 88 3.95 13.10 17.89
CA ALA A 88 2.93 14.12 17.64
C ALA A 88 3.30 15.15 16.56
N GLY A 89 4.59 15.31 16.22
CA GLY A 89 5.07 16.19 15.15
C GLY A 89 5.18 15.53 13.77
N GLU A 90 5.04 14.20 13.66
CA GLU A 90 5.11 13.47 12.40
C GLU A 90 4.11 13.98 11.35
N PRO A 91 2.82 14.23 11.68
CA PRO A 91 1.83 14.77 10.73
C PRO A 91 2.28 16.05 10.01
N GLN A 92 2.84 17.02 10.75
CA GLN A 92 3.29 18.30 10.19
C GLN A 92 4.55 18.12 9.33
N ARG A 93 5.44 17.19 9.71
CA ARG A 93 6.62 16.88 8.91
C ARG A 93 6.25 16.18 7.60
N VAL A 94 5.26 15.28 7.60
CA VAL A 94 4.71 14.69 6.36
C VAL A 94 4.16 15.79 5.45
N ALA A 95 3.36 16.72 5.97
CA ALA A 95 2.84 17.84 5.20
C ALA A 95 3.98 18.72 4.63
N LEU A 96 5.00 19.01 5.44
CA LEU A 96 6.18 19.77 5.02
C LEU A 96 6.95 19.07 3.90
N ALA A 97 7.16 17.76 4.01
CA ALA A 97 7.81 16.96 2.98
C ALA A 97 7.00 16.98 1.68
N ALA A 98 5.69 16.75 1.75
CA ALA A 98 4.80 16.80 0.59
C ALA A 98 4.87 18.16 -0.13
N ALA A 99 4.94 19.26 0.63
CA ALA A 99 5.04 20.60 0.07
C ALA A 99 6.40 20.85 -0.61
N ARG A 100 7.51 20.40 0.00
CA ARG A 100 8.85 20.53 -0.56
C ARG A 100 9.08 19.65 -1.80
N LEU A 101 8.36 18.53 -1.88
CA LEU A 101 8.31 17.65 -3.05
C LEU A 101 7.32 18.13 -4.13
N GLU A 102 6.55 19.19 -3.86
CA GLU A 102 5.53 19.74 -4.77
C GLU A 102 4.48 18.68 -5.18
N LEU A 103 4.09 17.81 -4.24
CA LEU A 103 3.15 16.72 -4.52
C LEU A 103 1.75 17.25 -4.81
N LYS A 104 1.19 16.84 -5.95
CA LYS A 104 -0.24 17.02 -6.29
C LYS A 104 -1.15 15.94 -5.66
N HIS A 105 -0.55 14.81 -5.32
CA HIS A 105 -1.22 13.66 -4.69
C HIS A 105 -0.29 13.06 -3.63
N VAL A 106 -0.74 12.95 -2.39
CA VAL A 106 0.01 12.33 -1.29
C VAL A 106 -0.61 10.98 -0.96
N VAL A 107 0.23 9.95 -0.90
CA VAL A 107 -0.16 8.63 -0.36
C VAL A 107 0.43 8.49 1.05
N ILE A 108 -0.43 8.23 2.02
CA ILE A 108 -0.08 8.01 3.43
C ILE A 108 -0.45 6.57 3.78
N THR A 109 0.48 5.82 4.35
CA THR A 109 0.23 4.50 4.91
C THR A 109 0.87 4.39 6.28
N SER A 110 0.62 3.31 7.02
CA SER A 110 1.24 3.09 8.31
C SER A 110 1.68 1.65 8.48
N VAL A 111 2.52 1.43 9.48
CA VAL A 111 2.60 0.12 10.13
C VAL A 111 1.29 -0.17 10.87
N THR A 112 1.05 -1.44 11.22
CA THR A 112 -0.04 -1.75 12.15
C THR A 112 0.37 -1.43 13.59
N ARG A 113 -0.56 -0.86 14.36
CA ARG A 113 -0.40 -0.42 15.74
C ARG A 113 -1.47 -1.04 16.63
N ASP A 114 -1.46 -2.36 16.72
CA ASP A 114 -2.40 -3.10 17.58
C ASP A 114 -2.20 -2.77 19.09
N ASP A 115 -1.13 -2.07 19.44
CA ASP A 115 -0.86 -1.53 20.79
C ASP A 115 -1.68 -0.27 21.13
N LEU A 116 -2.21 0.43 20.12
CA LEU A 116 -3.01 1.64 20.29
C LEU A 116 -4.51 1.29 20.31
N PRO A 117 -5.32 1.88 21.20
CA PRO A 117 -6.75 1.61 21.29
C PRO A 117 -7.54 1.85 20.00
N ASP A 118 -7.10 2.78 19.14
CA ASP A 118 -7.72 3.13 17.87
C ASP A 118 -6.93 2.60 16.64
N GLY A 119 -5.92 1.75 16.88
CA GLY A 119 -5.03 1.24 15.84
C GLY A 119 -4.21 2.32 15.11
N GLY A 120 -4.15 3.55 15.62
CA GLY A 120 -3.50 4.70 14.99
C GLY A 120 -4.38 5.55 14.08
N ALA A 121 -5.71 5.32 14.05
CA ALA A 121 -6.66 6.05 13.22
C ALA A 121 -6.62 7.58 13.42
N ALA A 122 -6.50 8.05 14.67
CA ALA A 122 -6.37 9.48 14.97
C ALA A 122 -5.11 10.08 14.36
N HIS A 123 -4.03 9.29 14.21
CA HIS A 123 -2.78 9.75 13.60
C HIS A 123 -2.90 9.90 12.09
N PHE A 124 -3.61 8.99 11.42
CA PHE A 124 -4.01 9.16 10.02
C PHE A 124 -4.83 10.43 9.85
N ALA A 125 -5.85 10.64 10.69
CA ALA A 125 -6.70 11.83 10.63
C ALA A 125 -5.89 13.13 10.79
N ALA A 126 -4.99 13.19 11.78
CA ALA A 126 -4.11 14.33 11.99
C ALA A 126 -3.19 14.59 10.78
N THR A 127 -2.65 13.53 10.16
CA THR A 127 -1.78 13.64 8.98
C THR A 127 -2.56 14.14 7.76
N ILE A 128 -3.76 13.64 7.51
CA ILE A 128 -4.63 14.15 6.43
C ILE A 128 -4.90 15.65 6.64
N GLN A 129 -5.26 16.06 7.85
CA GLN A 129 -5.53 17.48 8.14
C GLN A 129 -4.29 18.34 7.95
N ALA A 130 -3.12 17.92 8.44
CA ALA A 130 -1.87 18.65 8.26
C ALA A 130 -1.52 18.84 6.77
N VAL A 131 -1.68 17.79 5.95
CA VAL A 131 -1.46 17.87 4.49
C VAL A 131 -2.45 18.82 3.85
N ARG A 132 -3.76 18.73 4.17
CA ARG A 132 -4.79 19.61 3.59
C ARG A 132 -4.60 21.07 3.98
N SER A 133 -4.27 21.36 5.24
CA SER A 133 -4.02 22.72 5.71
C SER A 133 -2.83 23.36 4.98
N ARG A 134 -1.79 22.58 4.68
CA ARG A 134 -0.59 23.08 4.00
C ARG A 134 -0.71 23.10 2.48
N LEU A 135 -1.46 22.15 1.91
CA LEU A 135 -1.62 21.93 0.47
C LEU A 135 -3.12 21.76 0.12
N PRO A 136 -3.92 22.84 0.07
CA PRO A 136 -5.38 22.75 -0.09
C PRO A 136 -5.85 22.06 -1.38
N ARG A 137 -5.07 22.17 -2.46
CA ARG A 137 -5.36 21.54 -3.76
C ARG A 137 -4.83 20.12 -3.90
N CYS A 138 -4.04 19.65 -2.93
CA CYS A 138 -3.47 18.33 -2.98
C CYS A 138 -4.51 17.26 -2.63
N THR A 139 -4.52 16.18 -3.40
CA THR A 139 -5.35 15.02 -3.11
C THR A 139 -4.62 14.07 -2.16
N VAL A 140 -5.37 13.38 -1.29
CA VAL A 140 -4.81 12.50 -0.25
C VAL A 140 -5.41 11.10 -0.38
N GLU A 141 -4.58 10.12 -0.71
CA GLU A 141 -4.89 8.69 -0.58
C GLU A 141 -4.35 8.17 0.76
N VAL A 142 -5.14 7.40 1.48
CA VAL A 142 -4.68 6.64 2.64
C VAL A 142 -4.72 5.15 2.36
N LEU A 143 -3.61 4.44 2.60
CA LEU A 143 -3.55 2.98 2.64
C LEU A 143 -3.50 2.54 4.12
N ILE A 144 -4.65 2.14 4.66
CA ILE A 144 -4.84 1.87 6.08
C ILE A 144 -4.71 0.39 6.45
N PRO A 145 -4.31 0.06 7.70
CA PRO A 145 -4.51 -1.28 8.25
C PRO A 145 -6.01 -1.59 8.40
N ASP A 146 -6.33 -2.80 8.85
CA ASP A 146 -7.73 -3.22 9.06
C ASP A 146 -8.35 -2.72 10.37
N PHE A 147 -7.56 -2.07 11.23
CA PHE A 147 -7.95 -1.64 12.57
C PHE A 147 -8.62 -2.74 13.42
N GLN A 148 -8.28 -4.01 13.18
CA GLN A 148 -8.95 -5.17 13.81
C GLN A 148 -10.49 -5.16 13.65
N GLY A 149 -10.99 -4.54 12.58
CA GLY A 149 -12.43 -4.43 12.31
C GLY A 149 -13.14 -3.33 13.08
N ASP A 150 -12.42 -2.48 13.82
CA ASP A 150 -13.01 -1.38 14.58
C ASP A 150 -13.66 -0.33 13.66
N ALA A 151 -14.99 -0.25 13.77
CA ALA A 151 -15.80 0.69 13.02
C ALA A 151 -15.51 2.15 13.40
N ALA A 152 -15.21 2.42 14.68
CA ALA A 152 -14.94 3.76 15.18
C ALA A 152 -13.60 4.27 14.63
N ALA A 153 -12.56 3.45 14.66
CA ALA A 153 -11.26 3.75 14.04
C ALA A 153 -11.40 4.06 12.53
N LEU A 154 -12.13 3.21 11.78
CA LEU A 154 -12.43 3.50 10.37
C LEU A 154 -13.14 4.86 10.21
N GLN A 155 -14.17 5.11 11.03
CA GLN A 155 -14.95 6.35 10.98
C GLN A 155 -14.10 7.59 11.27
N THR A 156 -13.13 7.52 12.19
CA THR A 156 -12.17 8.61 12.45
C THR A 156 -11.37 8.97 11.20
N VAL A 157 -10.87 7.98 10.46
CA VAL A 157 -10.15 8.23 9.20
C VAL A 157 -11.09 8.82 8.14
N LEU A 158 -12.29 8.28 7.99
CA LEU A 158 -13.29 8.78 7.03
C LEU A 158 -13.71 10.23 7.32
N GLN A 159 -13.89 10.59 8.59
CA GLN A 159 -14.21 11.97 9.00
C GLN A 159 -13.11 12.97 8.65
N ALA A 160 -11.85 12.54 8.55
CA ALA A 160 -10.76 13.37 8.05
C ALA A 160 -10.82 13.61 6.53
N ARG A 161 -11.75 12.94 5.84
CA ARG A 161 -12.07 13.07 4.41
C ARG A 161 -10.85 12.84 3.51
N PRO A 162 -10.23 11.65 3.48
CA PRO A 162 -9.31 11.31 2.40
C PRO A 162 -10.02 11.34 1.04
N ASP A 163 -9.30 11.59 -0.04
CA ASP A 163 -9.85 11.55 -1.41
C ASP A 163 -9.98 10.10 -1.91
N VAL A 164 -9.09 9.21 -1.48
CA VAL A 164 -9.16 7.76 -1.72
C VAL A 164 -8.86 7.02 -0.43
N LEU A 165 -9.72 6.08 -0.06
CA LEU A 165 -9.43 5.11 1.00
C LEU A 165 -8.99 3.79 0.37
N ASN A 166 -7.79 3.36 0.71
CA ASN A 166 -7.18 2.14 0.21
C ASN A 166 -6.98 1.15 1.37
N HIS A 167 -7.38 -0.11 1.16
CA HIS A 167 -7.06 -1.22 2.04
C HIS A 167 -6.86 -2.47 1.19
N ASN A 168 -5.66 -3.05 1.24
CA ASN A 168 -5.33 -4.19 0.41
C ASN A 168 -5.79 -5.52 1.04
N VAL A 169 -6.31 -6.42 0.20
CA VAL A 169 -6.53 -7.83 0.54
C VAL A 169 -5.27 -8.68 0.31
N GLU A 170 -4.34 -8.23 -0.52
CA GLU A 170 -2.99 -8.78 -0.77
C GLU A 170 -2.91 -10.17 -1.41
N THR A 171 -3.77 -11.12 -1.06
CA THR A 171 -3.73 -12.51 -1.57
C THR A 171 -5.13 -13.14 -1.50
N PRO A 172 -5.40 -14.29 -2.13
CA PRO A 172 -6.67 -15.00 -1.95
C PRO A 172 -6.84 -15.64 -0.56
N PRO A 173 -8.09 -15.85 -0.09
CA PRO A 173 -8.38 -16.33 1.27
C PRO A 173 -7.69 -17.65 1.64
N ALA A 174 -7.49 -18.56 0.68
CA ALA A 174 -6.79 -19.82 0.89
C ALA A 174 -5.33 -19.66 1.37
N HIS A 175 -4.72 -18.48 1.15
CA HIS A 175 -3.32 -18.19 1.50
C HIS A 175 -3.17 -17.24 2.71
N TYR A 176 -4.27 -16.76 3.30
CA TYR A 176 -4.24 -15.75 4.36
C TYR A 176 -3.45 -16.18 5.59
N SER A 177 -3.69 -17.37 6.12
CA SER A 177 -2.99 -17.87 7.31
C SER A 177 -1.47 -17.92 7.14
N ARG A 178 -0.99 -18.14 5.90
CA ARG A 178 0.44 -18.22 5.57
C ARG A 178 1.04 -16.84 5.26
N ILE A 179 0.29 -15.96 4.61
CA ILE A 179 0.81 -14.69 4.07
C ILE A 179 0.49 -13.51 5.00
N ARG A 180 -0.67 -13.51 5.65
CA ARG A 180 -1.18 -12.49 6.58
C ARG A 180 -1.80 -13.15 7.81
N PRO A 181 -1.01 -13.84 8.66
CA PRO A 181 -1.53 -14.64 9.77
C PRO A 181 -2.37 -13.85 10.79
N GLN A 182 -2.19 -12.53 10.87
CA GLN A 182 -2.89 -11.63 11.79
C GLN A 182 -3.93 -10.74 11.08
N ALA A 183 -4.39 -11.09 9.88
CA ALA A 183 -5.47 -10.38 9.18
C ALA A 183 -6.62 -11.33 8.83
N ASP A 184 -7.82 -10.78 8.67
CA ASP A 184 -9.02 -11.53 8.29
C ASP A 184 -9.57 -11.03 6.95
N TYR A 185 -9.81 -11.95 6.01
CA TYR A 185 -10.23 -11.61 4.64
C TYR A 185 -11.61 -10.94 4.64
N SER A 186 -12.57 -11.48 5.40
CA SER A 186 -13.93 -10.95 5.47
C SER A 186 -13.96 -9.57 6.13
N GLN A 187 -13.12 -9.33 7.14
CA GLN A 187 -12.92 -8.03 7.77
C GLN A 187 -12.36 -7.00 6.78
N SER A 188 -11.35 -7.38 5.98
CA SER A 188 -10.81 -6.51 4.92
C SER A 188 -11.88 -6.11 3.90
N LEU A 189 -12.73 -7.05 3.47
CA LEU A 189 -13.84 -6.76 2.56
C LEU A 189 -14.92 -5.88 3.20
N GLU A 190 -15.25 -6.11 4.48
CA GLU A 190 -16.22 -5.31 5.22
C GLU A 190 -15.75 -3.86 5.42
N LEU A 191 -14.47 -3.64 5.69
CA LEU A 191 -13.87 -2.30 5.77
C LEU A 191 -14.08 -1.54 4.45
N LEU A 192 -13.78 -2.16 3.31
CA LEU A 192 -13.99 -1.57 1.98
C LEU A 192 -15.47 -1.26 1.71
N ARG A 193 -16.36 -2.19 2.06
CA ARG A 193 -17.81 -2.02 1.94
C ARG A 193 -18.33 -0.83 2.75
N ARG A 194 -17.88 -0.68 4.01
CA ARG A 194 -18.25 0.44 4.88
C ARG A 194 -17.76 1.78 4.33
N ALA A 195 -16.50 1.85 3.89
CA ALA A 195 -15.96 3.07 3.30
C ALA A 195 -16.71 3.45 2.01
N ARG A 196 -17.06 2.48 1.16
CA ARG A 196 -17.85 2.71 -0.04
C ARG A 196 -19.27 3.19 0.28
N ALA A 197 -19.93 2.57 1.25
CA ALA A 197 -21.26 2.97 1.72
C ALA A 197 -21.28 4.39 2.32
N ALA A 198 -20.17 4.83 2.92
CA ALA A 198 -19.96 6.20 3.38
C ALA A 198 -19.65 7.21 2.25
N GLY A 199 -19.65 6.77 0.98
CA GLY A 199 -19.53 7.63 -0.19
C GLY A 199 -18.09 7.87 -0.67
N PHE A 200 -17.10 7.17 -0.13
CA PHE A 200 -15.70 7.35 -0.53
C PHE A 200 -15.35 6.57 -1.80
N THR A 201 -14.35 7.07 -2.52
CA THR A 201 -13.63 6.28 -3.53
C THR A 201 -12.78 5.26 -2.79
N VAL A 202 -13.05 3.97 -3.00
CA VAL A 202 -12.31 2.90 -2.33
C VAL A 202 -11.41 2.14 -3.30
N LYS A 203 -10.27 1.72 -2.77
CA LYS A 203 -9.22 1.02 -3.51
C LYS A 203 -8.73 -0.20 -2.75
N SER A 204 -8.34 -1.21 -3.49
CA SER A 204 -7.66 -2.38 -2.93
C SER A 204 -6.58 -2.89 -3.89
N GLY A 205 -5.80 -3.84 -3.39
CA GLY A 205 -4.76 -4.48 -4.17
C GLY A 205 -4.53 -5.91 -3.73
N LEU A 206 -4.01 -6.69 -4.68
CA LEU A 206 -3.53 -8.05 -4.47
C LEU A 206 -2.22 -8.27 -5.23
N MET A 207 -1.40 -9.16 -4.69
CA MET A 207 -0.15 -9.60 -5.29
C MET A 207 -0.30 -11.00 -5.89
N THR A 208 0.39 -11.24 -6.99
CA THR A 208 0.53 -12.55 -7.63
C THR A 208 1.94 -13.11 -7.43
N GLY A 209 2.08 -14.43 -7.57
CA GLY A 209 3.35 -15.15 -7.40
C GLY A 209 3.62 -15.67 -5.99
N LEU A 210 2.61 -15.67 -5.10
CA LEU A 210 2.71 -16.19 -3.73
C LEU A 210 2.20 -17.62 -3.59
N GLY A 211 1.67 -18.21 -4.66
CA GLY A 211 1.17 -19.59 -4.72
C GLY A 211 -0.30 -19.69 -5.14
N GLU A 212 -0.91 -18.55 -5.43
CA GLU A 212 -2.26 -18.47 -5.97
C GLU A 212 -2.35 -18.98 -7.41
N THR A 213 -3.53 -19.49 -7.76
CA THR A 213 -3.95 -19.81 -9.13
C THR A 213 -4.65 -18.60 -9.76
N ASP A 214 -4.76 -18.59 -11.09
CA ASP A 214 -5.49 -17.53 -11.79
C ASP A 214 -6.97 -17.49 -11.39
N ALA A 215 -7.60 -18.66 -11.20
CA ALA A 215 -8.98 -18.74 -10.73
C ALA A 215 -9.18 -18.09 -9.35
N GLU A 216 -8.23 -18.26 -8.43
CA GLU A 216 -8.27 -17.60 -7.12
C GLU A 216 -8.09 -16.08 -7.24
N VAL A 217 -7.23 -15.60 -8.14
CA VAL A 217 -7.07 -14.16 -8.43
C VAL A 217 -8.38 -13.57 -8.96
N LEU A 218 -9.03 -14.26 -9.90
CA LEU A 218 -10.33 -13.84 -10.45
C LEU A 218 -11.42 -13.83 -9.38
N GLY A 219 -11.44 -14.82 -8.48
CA GLY A 219 -12.36 -14.86 -7.34
C GLY A 219 -12.19 -13.66 -6.38
N VAL A 220 -10.95 -13.24 -6.11
CA VAL A 220 -10.70 -12.02 -5.33
C VAL A 220 -11.20 -10.77 -6.06
N ILE A 221 -11.06 -10.71 -7.39
CA ILE A 221 -11.58 -9.59 -8.18
C ILE A 221 -13.12 -9.53 -8.08
N ASP A 222 -13.80 -10.67 -8.13
CA ASP A 222 -15.25 -10.77 -7.88
C ASP A 222 -15.64 -10.25 -6.49
N ASP A 223 -14.93 -10.69 -5.45
CA ASP A 223 -15.18 -10.27 -4.07
C ASP A 223 -14.97 -8.76 -3.89
N LEU A 224 -13.89 -8.21 -4.46
CA LEU A 224 -13.62 -6.77 -4.44
C LEU A 224 -14.69 -5.98 -5.20
N CYS A 225 -15.16 -6.49 -6.35
CA CYS A 225 -16.27 -5.91 -7.07
C CYS A 225 -17.54 -5.87 -6.22
N ALA A 226 -17.84 -6.94 -5.46
CA ALA A 226 -18.99 -7.02 -4.56
C ALA A 226 -18.94 -6.04 -3.38
N THR A 227 -17.77 -5.53 -3.01
CA THR A 227 -17.65 -4.42 -2.02
C THR A 227 -17.97 -3.04 -2.62
N GLY A 228 -18.09 -2.94 -3.94
CA GLY A 228 -18.20 -1.68 -4.68
C GLY A 228 -16.86 -0.97 -4.87
N CYS A 229 -15.75 -1.73 -4.90
CA CYS A 229 -14.41 -1.19 -5.05
C CYS A 229 -14.23 -0.43 -6.37
N ASN A 230 -13.66 0.77 -6.32
CA ASN A 230 -13.50 1.64 -7.49
C ASN A 230 -12.19 1.37 -8.24
N ILE A 231 -11.13 1.07 -7.49
CA ILE A 231 -9.79 0.92 -8.02
C ILE A 231 -9.18 -0.38 -7.49
N VAL A 232 -8.72 -1.25 -8.38
CA VAL A 232 -8.00 -2.48 -8.00
C VAL A 232 -6.64 -2.52 -8.67
N THR A 233 -5.60 -2.78 -7.87
CA THR A 233 -4.24 -2.98 -8.36
C THR A 233 -3.83 -4.44 -8.26
N VAL A 234 -3.32 -5.02 -9.35
CA VAL A 234 -2.76 -6.37 -9.36
C VAL A 234 -1.29 -6.30 -9.78
N GLY A 235 -0.39 -6.71 -8.89
CA GLY A 235 1.06 -6.62 -9.10
C GLY A 235 1.79 -7.93 -8.81
N GLN A 236 3.02 -8.07 -9.30
CA GLN A 236 3.85 -9.22 -8.98
C GLN A 236 4.49 -9.05 -7.59
N TYR A 237 4.38 -10.07 -6.75
CA TYR A 237 5.18 -10.18 -5.53
C TYR A 237 6.67 -10.29 -5.88
N MET A 238 7.46 -9.39 -5.30
CA MET A 238 8.91 -9.36 -5.42
C MET A 238 9.52 -9.63 -4.06
N ARG A 239 10.16 -10.79 -3.92
CA ARG A 239 10.72 -11.29 -2.65
C ARG A 239 11.79 -10.33 -2.10
N PRO A 240 11.58 -9.69 -0.94
CA PRO A 240 12.54 -8.70 -0.41
C PRO A 240 13.83 -9.29 0.16
N SER A 241 13.78 -10.52 0.69
CA SER A 241 14.94 -11.24 1.22
C SER A 241 14.68 -12.74 1.31
N ARG A 242 15.73 -13.54 1.61
CA ARG A 242 15.61 -14.99 1.83
C ARG A 242 14.72 -15.39 3.01
N ARG A 243 14.43 -14.47 3.94
CA ARG A 243 13.52 -14.72 5.07
C ARG A 243 12.04 -14.71 4.68
N HIS A 244 11.71 -14.14 3.52
CA HIS A 244 10.34 -14.04 3.02
C HIS A 244 9.97 -15.24 2.13
N PRO A 245 8.67 -15.52 1.89
CA PRO A 245 8.21 -16.57 1.00
C PRO A 245 8.90 -16.52 -0.37
N ALA A 246 9.26 -17.69 -0.88
CA ALA A 246 9.76 -17.83 -2.24
C ALA A 246 8.67 -17.41 -3.25
N VAL A 247 9.08 -16.72 -4.32
CA VAL A 247 8.21 -16.47 -5.46
C VAL A 247 7.87 -17.83 -6.09
N GLN A 248 6.58 -18.14 -6.21
CA GLN A 248 6.08 -19.42 -6.74
C GLN A 248 5.94 -19.37 -8.27
N ARG A 249 5.59 -18.20 -8.82
CA ARG A 249 5.51 -17.95 -10.26
C ARG A 249 5.76 -16.48 -10.57
N TYR A 250 6.32 -16.20 -11.74
CA TYR A 250 6.29 -14.87 -12.34
C TYR A 250 5.18 -14.83 -13.36
N VAL A 251 4.13 -14.06 -13.08
CA VAL A 251 2.98 -13.92 -13.98
C VAL A 251 3.42 -13.16 -15.23
N HIS A 252 3.04 -13.67 -16.40
CA HIS A 252 3.35 -13.04 -17.68
C HIS A 252 2.54 -11.73 -17.84
N PRO A 253 3.07 -10.67 -18.46
CA PRO A 253 2.34 -9.42 -18.70
C PRO A 253 0.93 -9.63 -19.30
N ASP A 254 0.77 -10.52 -20.27
CA ASP A 254 -0.53 -10.81 -20.90
C ASP A 254 -1.61 -11.24 -19.88
N MET A 255 -1.25 -12.03 -18.87
CA MET A 255 -2.19 -12.43 -17.82
C MET A 255 -2.63 -11.24 -16.95
N PHE A 256 -1.76 -10.24 -16.74
CA PHE A 256 -2.18 -9.01 -16.07
C PHE A 256 -3.20 -8.24 -16.92
N GLU A 257 -3.07 -8.24 -18.25
CA GLU A 257 -4.07 -7.64 -19.14
C GLU A 257 -5.41 -8.39 -19.05
N GLU A 258 -5.38 -9.73 -18.96
CA GLU A 258 -6.56 -10.56 -18.74
C GLU A 258 -7.27 -10.23 -17.41
N TYR A 259 -6.53 -10.13 -16.31
CA TYR A 259 -7.10 -9.71 -15.02
C TYR A 259 -7.76 -8.32 -15.12
N ALA A 260 -7.11 -7.38 -15.82
CA ALA A 260 -7.64 -6.04 -15.99
C ALA A 260 -8.92 -6.03 -16.83
N ALA A 261 -8.96 -6.81 -17.91
CA ALA A 261 -10.14 -6.97 -18.75
C ALA A 261 -11.29 -7.61 -17.97
N TYR A 262 -10.99 -8.66 -17.20
CA TYR A 262 -11.96 -9.34 -16.35
C TYR A 262 -12.57 -8.37 -15.32
N GLY A 263 -11.76 -7.70 -14.50
CA GLY A 263 -12.27 -6.79 -13.47
C GLY A 263 -13.09 -5.62 -14.04
N ARG A 264 -12.69 -5.07 -15.20
CA ARG A 264 -13.49 -4.06 -15.91
C ARG A 264 -14.83 -4.61 -16.36
N ALA A 265 -14.87 -5.83 -16.91
CA ALA A 265 -16.11 -6.49 -17.34
C ALA A 265 -17.05 -6.80 -16.15
N ARG A 266 -16.52 -6.98 -14.93
CA ARG A 266 -17.31 -7.16 -13.71
C ARG A 266 -17.86 -5.85 -13.15
N GLY A 267 -17.31 -4.71 -13.55
CA GLY A 267 -17.79 -3.39 -13.18
C GLY A 267 -16.84 -2.59 -12.28
N ILE A 268 -15.59 -3.03 -12.10
CA ILE A 268 -14.56 -2.22 -11.42
C ILE A 268 -14.08 -1.12 -12.40
N PRO A 269 -14.30 0.17 -12.11
CA PRO A 269 -13.97 1.25 -13.04
C PRO A 269 -12.50 1.33 -13.43
N HIS A 270 -11.59 1.06 -12.47
CA HIS A 270 -10.16 1.24 -12.68
C HIS A 270 -9.37 0.00 -12.25
N MET A 271 -8.96 -0.80 -13.24
CA MET A 271 -8.07 -1.95 -13.05
C MET A 271 -6.65 -1.59 -13.49
N PHE A 272 -5.71 -1.57 -12.55
CA PHE A 272 -4.29 -1.37 -12.83
C PHE A 272 -3.55 -2.67 -12.58
N CYS A 273 -3.33 -3.44 -13.64
CA CYS A 273 -2.69 -4.74 -13.56
C CYS A 273 -1.40 -4.69 -14.38
N ALA A 274 -0.25 -4.78 -13.73
CA ALA A 274 1.02 -4.98 -14.42
C ALA A 274 2.06 -5.52 -13.42
N PRO A 275 3.12 -6.19 -13.89
CA PRO A 275 4.11 -6.82 -13.01
C PRO A 275 4.69 -5.87 -11.94
N LEU A 276 5.00 -4.63 -12.30
CA LEU A 276 5.60 -3.64 -11.40
C LEU A 276 4.58 -2.72 -10.70
N VAL A 277 3.27 -2.91 -10.93
CA VAL A 277 2.26 -2.13 -10.22
C VAL A 277 2.35 -2.39 -8.72
N ARG A 278 2.20 -1.33 -7.94
CA ARG A 278 2.05 -1.32 -6.49
C ARG A 278 0.87 -0.44 -6.14
N SER A 279 0.30 -0.61 -4.94
CA SER A 279 -0.81 0.20 -4.47
C SER A 279 -0.54 1.71 -4.62
N SER A 280 0.69 2.20 -4.41
CA SER A 280 1.00 3.63 -4.57
C SER A 280 1.72 4.01 -5.87
N TYR A 281 2.01 3.04 -6.75
CA TYR A 281 2.73 3.33 -8.00
C TYR A 281 1.82 4.11 -8.96
N ASN A 282 2.28 5.29 -9.40
CA ASN A 282 1.49 6.22 -10.22
C ASN A 282 0.11 6.58 -9.64
N ALA A 283 0.00 6.65 -8.30
CA ALA A 283 -1.29 6.89 -7.65
C ALA A 283 -1.99 8.19 -8.06
N SER A 284 -1.23 9.19 -8.49
CA SER A 284 -1.78 10.43 -9.05
C SER A 284 -2.63 10.21 -10.31
N MET A 285 -2.43 9.12 -11.05
CA MET A 285 -3.26 8.78 -12.22
C MET A 285 -4.67 8.30 -11.83
N PHE A 286 -4.91 7.99 -10.55
CA PHE A 286 -6.17 7.42 -10.08
C PHE A 286 -7.19 8.46 -9.65
N VAL A 287 -6.76 9.72 -9.52
CA VAL A 287 -7.57 10.80 -8.95
C VAL A 287 -7.63 11.97 -9.93
N GLN A 288 -8.83 12.54 -10.12
CA GLN A 288 -8.99 13.78 -10.87
C GLN A 288 -8.35 14.94 -10.08
N GLU A 289 -7.62 15.83 -10.76
CA GLU A 289 -7.05 17.01 -10.11
C GLU A 289 -8.16 17.88 -9.50
N LYS A 290 -7.94 18.40 -8.28
CA LYS A 290 -8.85 19.40 -7.69
C LYS A 290 -8.58 20.74 -8.36
N ASN A 291 -9.60 21.27 -9.04
CA ASN A 291 -9.61 22.62 -9.61
C ASN A 291 -9.41 23.68 -8.52
#